data_AF-A0A971MXG4-F1
#
_entry.id   AF-A0A971MXG4-F1
#
_cell.length_a   1.000
_cell.length_b   1.000
_cell.length_c   1.000
_cell.angle_alpha   90.00
_cell.angle_beta   90.00
_cell.angle_gamma   90.00
#
_symmetry.space_group_name_H-M   'P 1'
#
loop_
_entity.id
_entity.type
_entity.pdbx_description
1 polymer ?
#
loop_
_entity_poly.entity_id
_entity_poly.type
_entity_poly.pdbx_seq_one_letter_code
_entity_poly.pdbx_strand_id
1 'polypeptide(L)'
;MNKCEMNVRRLKSRLNIIKRPLTALWSIFLAFTIIVSVTGCSLLDLPQPENTGQPTATGPGLPVEELPALNQQQVLDDDQIFKYTLALSEAAPDFNALRPSGKADLKNLQAALLERVVDGDTLVIKIDGQSKRLRLIGIDAPESFSHHDENLRTVEGENVSRIVTALIEPGASIWLQFDTEKYDQYDRMLAYVYLDENIMLNELLARFGLVKVKSYRPNTHFHDYLKELEADAKSENLGIWRNDSELNDKRKGDNPMNKKTIYLAGGCFWGVEGYYQRLAKGVISTEVGYANGKTEDPTYHDVLRGDTGFAETLKLEYDAEQLSLREVLAHFFRIVDPTTADRQGNDIGNQYRPGIYYVDEDDFDEICDYIDARRKDYSKGIVIEVHPLNNFYEAEAYHQEYLDKNPGGYCHVNLNLADLPLTEAELAVPELKESRAEGERVDPELFERFAVELGDKQRYDRPSDEDLRQDLTDLQYRVTQDGATERPFDNEFNDHREKGIYVDIVSGEPLFSSTDKFDSGCGWPSFSKPISKGMIDYYKDHSLYRERIEVRSSSADSHLGHVFDDGPKELGGLRYCINSAALRFIALEEMEAEGYGYLMFLVE
;
A
#
# COMPACT_ATOMS: atom_id res chain seq x y z
N MET A 1 -40.30 -44.10 -26.01
CA MET A 1 -39.80 -42.76 -26.38
C MET A 1 -38.29 -42.77 -26.10
N ASN A 2 -37.45 -43.18 -27.06
CA ASN A 2 -36.87 -42.37 -28.16
C ASN A 2 -35.78 -41.44 -27.60
N LYS A 3 -34.47 -41.73 -27.62
CA LYS A 3 -33.60 -42.74 -28.31
C LYS A 3 -33.10 -42.39 -29.74
N CYS A 4 -31.77 -42.29 -29.85
CA CYS A 4 -30.87 -42.55 -31.00
C CYS A 4 -30.82 -41.67 -32.28
N GLU A 5 -29.57 -41.28 -32.60
CA GLU A 5 -28.84 -41.27 -33.91
C GLU A 5 -29.55 -41.05 -35.26
N MET A 6 -28.94 -40.19 -36.09
CA MET A 6 -28.36 -40.50 -37.43
C MET A 6 -27.58 -39.24 -37.93
N ASN A 7 -26.58 -39.28 -38.82
CA ASN A 7 -26.33 -40.19 -39.95
C ASN A 7 -24.87 -40.12 -40.49
N VAL A 8 -24.30 -41.26 -40.93
CA VAL A 8 -23.45 -41.44 -42.17
C VAL A 8 -22.10 -40.66 -42.30
N ARG A 9 -20.93 -41.21 -42.70
CA ARG A 9 -20.59 -42.43 -43.50
C ARG A 9 -19.19 -43.00 -43.15
N ARG A 10 -18.90 -44.26 -43.55
CA ARG A 10 -17.58 -44.94 -43.48
C ARG A 10 -17.05 -45.30 -44.87
N LEU A 11 -15.72 -45.26 -45.06
CA LEU A 11 -14.83 -46.22 -45.77
C LEU A 11 -13.37 -45.75 -45.48
N LYS A 12 -12.34 -46.53 -45.10
CA LYS A 12 -11.79 -47.84 -45.55
C LYS A 12 -11.33 -47.83 -47.02
N SER A 13 -10.11 -48.28 -47.38
CA SER A 13 -8.97 -48.82 -46.59
C SER A 13 -7.72 -49.12 -47.44
N ARG A 14 -6.56 -49.36 -46.79
CA ARG A 14 -5.40 -50.20 -47.26
C ARG A 14 -4.61 -49.66 -48.48
N LEU A 15 -3.36 -50.04 -48.78
CA LEU A 15 -2.13 -50.50 -48.08
C LEU A 15 -1.13 -50.93 -49.20
N ASN A 16 0.17 -50.86 -48.93
CA ASN A 16 1.31 -51.53 -49.59
C ASN A 16 2.14 -50.90 -50.75
N ILE A 17 3.41 -50.58 -50.40
CA ILE A 17 4.72 -51.03 -50.97
C ILE A 17 4.88 -51.18 -52.51
N ILE A 18 5.96 -50.63 -53.12
CA ILE A 18 7.04 -51.35 -53.89
C ILE A 18 8.00 -50.43 -54.72
N LYS A 19 9.32 -50.73 -54.61
CA LYS A 19 10.50 -50.43 -55.50
C LYS A 19 11.17 -49.03 -55.61
N ARG A 20 12.51 -49.05 -55.45
CA ARG A 20 13.54 -48.20 -56.12
C ARG A 20 13.91 -48.80 -57.50
N PRO A 21 14.60 -48.08 -58.42
CA PRO A 21 16.08 -48.09 -58.53
C PRO A 21 16.70 -46.66 -58.69
N LEU A 22 17.88 -46.32 -58.13
CA LEU A 22 19.29 -46.52 -58.61
C LEU A 22 19.77 -45.75 -59.87
N THR A 23 20.60 -44.72 -59.66
CA THR A 23 21.97 -44.45 -60.21
C THR A 23 22.55 -43.26 -59.38
N ALA A 24 23.72 -43.26 -58.72
CA ALA A 24 25.11 -43.50 -59.15
C ALA A 24 25.63 -42.34 -60.05
N LEU A 25 26.76 -41.64 -59.82
CA LEU A 25 27.92 -41.78 -58.89
C LEU A 25 28.23 -40.38 -58.21
N TRP A 26 29.31 -40.03 -57.47
CA TRP A 26 30.55 -40.72 -57.00
C TRP A 26 31.21 -40.02 -55.76
N SER A 27 32.30 -40.65 -55.29
CA SER A 27 33.49 -40.32 -54.45
C SER A 27 33.99 -38.85 -54.29
N ILE A 28 34.83 -38.45 -53.31
CA ILE A 28 36.01 -39.10 -52.64
C ILE A 28 36.14 -38.76 -51.11
N PHE A 29 36.86 -39.63 -50.37
CA PHE A 29 37.54 -39.55 -49.04
C PHE A 29 37.93 -38.15 -48.47
N LEU A 30 38.24 -37.96 -47.17
CA LEU A 30 38.94 -38.83 -46.20
C LEU A 30 38.53 -38.54 -44.73
N ALA A 31 38.80 -39.46 -43.80
CA ALA A 31 38.64 -39.30 -42.35
C ALA A 31 39.96 -39.56 -41.60
N PHE A 32 40.13 -39.06 -40.38
CA PHE A 32 40.66 -39.83 -39.23
C PHE A 32 40.55 -39.06 -37.90
N THR A 33 40.47 -39.79 -36.79
CA THR A 33 40.44 -39.26 -35.42
C THR A 33 41.62 -39.83 -34.63
N ILE A 34 42.46 -38.99 -34.01
CA ILE A 34 43.52 -39.42 -33.07
C ILE A 34 43.56 -38.42 -31.89
N ILE A 35 43.70 -38.96 -30.68
CA ILE A 35 43.96 -38.25 -29.43
C ILE A 35 45.43 -38.48 -29.05
N VAL A 36 46.15 -37.46 -28.55
CA VAL A 36 47.15 -37.55 -27.47
C VAL A 36 47.63 -36.14 -27.08
N SER A 37 48.00 -35.97 -25.82
CA SER A 37 48.47 -34.71 -25.20
C SER A 37 50.00 -34.70 -25.00
N VAL A 38 50.51 -33.70 -24.25
CA VAL A 38 51.84 -33.60 -23.58
C VAL A 38 52.89 -32.64 -24.21
N THR A 39 53.13 -31.56 -23.46
CA THR A 39 54.31 -30.65 -23.35
C THR A 39 55.10 -30.18 -24.58
N GLY A 40 54.86 -28.89 -24.88
CA GLY A 40 55.80 -27.81 -25.21
C GLY A 40 57.33 -27.97 -25.20
N CYS A 41 57.95 -27.16 -26.07
CA CYS A 41 59.14 -26.37 -25.72
C CYS A 41 59.17 -25.06 -26.55
N SER A 42 59.78 -24.00 -26.00
CA SER A 42 59.72 -22.60 -26.45
C SER A 42 60.50 -22.30 -27.74
N LEU A 43 60.17 -21.19 -28.42
CA LEU A 43 61.15 -20.33 -29.13
C LEU A 43 60.61 -18.91 -29.48
N LEU A 44 60.96 -17.94 -28.63
CA LEU A 44 61.16 -16.50 -28.90
C LEU A 44 60.06 -15.65 -29.58
N ASP A 45 59.19 -15.10 -28.73
CA ASP A 45 58.89 -13.66 -28.58
C ASP A 45 59.15 -12.66 -29.72
N LEU A 46 58.08 -11.94 -30.09
CA LEU A 46 58.12 -10.51 -30.44
C LEU A 46 57.25 -9.73 -29.43
N PRO A 47 57.68 -8.55 -28.95
CA PRO A 47 56.99 -7.86 -27.87
C PRO A 47 55.60 -7.38 -28.29
N GLN A 48 54.58 -7.86 -27.58
CA GLN A 48 53.27 -7.18 -27.54
C GLN A 48 53.37 -5.93 -26.65
N PRO A 49 52.59 -4.87 -26.91
CA PRO A 49 52.40 -3.80 -25.93
C PRO A 49 51.78 -4.37 -24.66
N GLU A 50 52.05 -3.74 -23.51
CA GLU A 50 51.71 -4.28 -22.20
C GLU A 50 50.20 -4.47 -22.03
N ASN A 51 49.79 -5.71 -21.72
CA ASN A 51 48.43 -6.02 -21.30
C ASN A 51 48.26 -5.50 -19.86
N THR A 52 47.82 -4.24 -19.73
CA THR A 52 47.50 -3.60 -18.45
C THR A 52 46.20 -4.17 -17.88
N GLY A 53 46.27 -5.42 -17.44
CA GLY A 53 45.31 -6.13 -16.59
C GLY A 53 43.83 -5.92 -16.90
N GLN A 54 43.23 -6.83 -17.69
CA GLN A 54 41.83 -7.18 -17.42
C GLN A 54 41.73 -7.65 -15.96
N PRO A 55 40.92 -7.02 -15.09
CA PRO A 55 40.57 -7.61 -13.81
C PRO A 55 39.77 -8.87 -14.08
N THR A 56 40.12 -9.99 -13.42
CA THR A 56 39.26 -11.17 -13.43
C THR A 56 37.99 -10.83 -12.65
N ALA A 57 36.84 -10.80 -13.33
CA ALA A 57 35.52 -10.59 -12.75
C ALA A 57 35.11 -11.78 -11.85
N THR A 58 35.71 -11.83 -10.66
CA THR A 58 35.48 -12.82 -9.60
C THR A 58 35.56 -12.16 -8.22
N GLY A 59 35.14 -10.90 -8.12
CA GLY A 59 34.72 -10.27 -6.87
C GLY A 59 33.18 -10.22 -6.82
N PRO A 60 32.57 -9.92 -5.67
CA PRO A 60 31.21 -9.39 -5.66
C PRO A 60 31.18 -8.08 -6.47
N GLY A 61 30.09 -7.82 -7.20
CA GLY A 61 29.87 -6.54 -7.88
C GLY A 61 29.81 -5.39 -6.87
N LEU A 62 30.08 -4.17 -7.33
CA LEU A 62 30.13 -3.01 -6.43
C LEU A 62 28.72 -2.76 -5.84
N PRO A 63 28.54 -2.71 -4.50
CA PRO A 63 27.25 -2.41 -3.90
C PRO A 63 26.75 -1.03 -4.36
N VAL A 64 25.45 -0.91 -4.64
CA VAL A 64 24.84 0.34 -5.14
C VAL A 64 24.96 1.46 -4.09
N GLU A 65 25.05 1.07 -2.83
CA GLU A 65 25.31 1.88 -1.65
C GLU A 65 26.70 2.58 -1.68
N GLU A 66 27.69 2.03 -2.40
CA GLU A 66 29.02 2.63 -2.57
C GLU A 66 29.05 3.74 -3.66
N LEU A 67 27.95 3.94 -4.41
CA LEU A 67 27.88 5.01 -5.41
C LEU A 67 27.88 6.41 -4.74
N PRO A 68 28.61 7.40 -5.29
CA PRO A 68 28.63 8.75 -4.75
C PRO A 68 27.29 9.46 -5.01
N ALA A 69 26.76 10.20 -4.03
CA ALA A 69 25.49 10.91 -4.20
C ALA A 69 25.54 11.97 -5.29
N LEU A 70 24.40 12.18 -5.97
CA LEU A 70 24.27 13.18 -7.05
C LEU A 70 24.01 14.59 -6.53
N ASN A 71 24.38 14.87 -5.27
CA ASN A 71 23.98 16.07 -4.54
C ASN A 71 24.44 17.37 -5.22
N GLN A 72 23.70 18.43 -4.96
CA GLN A 72 23.77 19.71 -5.70
C GLN A 72 25.09 20.50 -5.52
N GLN A 73 26.10 19.96 -4.83
CA GLN A 73 27.32 20.69 -4.44
C GLN A 73 28.60 20.27 -5.20
N GLN A 74 28.66 19.07 -5.78
CA GLN A 74 29.85 18.62 -6.54
C GLN A 74 29.52 17.86 -7.83
N VAL A 75 30.18 18.25 -8.93
CA VAL A 75 30.18 17.48 -10.19
C VAL A 75 31.13 16.28 -10.03
N LEU A 76 30.66 15.10 -10.39
CA LEU A 76 31.40 13.84 -10.27
C LEU A 76 32.64 13.80 -11.19
N ASP A 77 33.72 13.15 -10.76
CA ASP A 77 34.85 12.83 -11.64
C ASP A 77 34.56 11.61 -12.54
N ASP A 78 35.46 11.30 -13.49
CA ASP A 78 35.22 10.24 -14.47
C ASP A 78 35.33 8.81 -13.88
N ASP A 79 36.01 8.61 -12.74
CA ASP A 79 36.02 7.33 -12.00
C ASP A 79 34.69 7.14 -11.25
N GLN A 80 34.13 8.21 -10.70
CA GLN A 80 32.79 8.23 -10.11
C GLN A 80 31.69 7.95 -11.15
N ILE A 81 31.77 8.55 -12.36
CA ILE A 81 30.86 8.24 -13.48
C ILE A 81 31.02 6.79 -13.96
N PHE A 82 32.24 6.28 -14.02
CA PHE A 82 32.50 4.88 -14.40
C PHE A 82 31.90 3.90 -13.38
N LYS A 83 31.95 4.19 -12.08
CA LYS A 83 31.30 3.37 -11.03
C LYS A 83 29.79 3.29 -11.20
N TYR A 84 29.12 4.40 -11.51
CA TYR A 84 27.69 4.37 -11.89
C TYR A 84 27.45 3.46 -13.09
N THR A 85 28.25 3.62 -14.15
CA THR A 85 28.13 2.80 -15.37
C THR A 85 28.27 1.31 -15.08
N LEU A 86 29.23 0.94 -14.22
CA LEU A 86 29.46 -0.44 -13.80
C LEU A 86 28.29 -0.98 -12.96
N ALA A 87 27.87 -0.28 -11.91
CA ALA A 87 26.79 -0.71 -11.03
C ALA A 87 25.45 -0.87 -11.78
N LEU A 88 25.12 0.04 -12.70
CA LEU A 88 23.93 -0.08 -13.55
C LEU A 88 24.00 -1.28 -14.52
N SER A 89 25.19 -1.79 -14.83
CA SER A 89 25.39 -2.98 -15.68
C SER A 89 25.44 -4.30 -14.90
N GLU A 90 25.83 -4.28 -13.62
CA GLU A 90 26.00 -5.48 -12.78
C GLU A 90 24.84 -5.73 -11.80
N ALA A 91 24.20 -4.67 -11.29
CA ALA A 91 23.18 -4.73 -10.24
C ALA A 91 21.74 -4.54 -10.74
N ALA A 92 21.52 -4.51 -12.06
CA ALA A 92 20.17 -4.44 -12.62
C ALA A 92 19.35 -5.69 -12.25
N PRO A 93 18.12 -5.55 -11.70
CA PRO A 93 17.24 -6.69 -11.49
C PRO A 93 16.77 -7.27 -12.83
N ASP A 94 16.15 -8.46 -12.83
CA ASP A 94 15.56 -9.03 -14.06
C ASP A 94 14.29 -8.26 -14.45
N PHE A 95 14.49 -7.14 -15.14
CA PHE A 95 13.41 -6.29 -15.63
C PHE A 95 12.43 -7.05 -16.54
N ASN A 96 12.80 -8.19 -17.14
CA ASN A 96 11.86 -9.02 -17.91
C ASN A 96 10.81 -9.73 -17.05
N ALA A 97 11.10 -9.95 -15.77
CA ALA A 97 10.17 -10.52 -14.80
C ALA A 97 9.26 -9.45 -14.16
N LEU A 98 9.72 -8.20 -14.09
CA LEU A 98 9.00 -7.07 -13.48
C LEU A 98 8.14 -6.29 -14.50
N ARG A 99 8.63 -6.08 -15.72
CA ARG A 99 7.97 -5.26 -16.74
C ARG A 99 6.63 -5.89 -17.18
N PRO A 100 5.50 -5.16 -17.20
CA PRO A 100 4.19 -5.71 -17.56
C PRO A 100 4.09 -6.35 -18.96
N SER A 101 4.94 -5.92 -19.91
CA SER A 101 5.04 -6.51 -21.25
C SER A 101 6.02 -7.70 -21.34
N GLY A 102 6.74 -8.00 -20.27
CA GLY A 102 7.83 -8.98 -20.24
C GLY A 102 9.01 -8.60 -21.14
N LYS A 103 9.67 -9.61 -21.69
CA LYS A 103 10.83 -9.47 -22.59
C LYS A 103 10.45 -8.89 -23.95
N ALA A 104 11.23 -7.93 -24.47
CA ALA A 104 10.93 -7.24 -25.71
C ALA A 104 11.33 -8.03 -26.97
N ASP A 105 10.44 -8.14 -27.96
CA ASP A 105 10.80 -8.58 -29.32
C ASP A 105 11.19 -7.37 -30.18
N LEU A 106 12.50 -7.10 -30.23
CA LEU A 106 13.12 -5.99 -30.95
C LEU A 106 12.74 -5.89 -32.44
N LYS A 107 12.20 -6.96 -33.04
CA LYS A 107 11.72 -6.95 -34.43
C LYS A 107 10.46 -6.10 -34.63
N ASN A 108 9.70 -5.87 -33.57
CA ASN A 108 8.47 -5.07 -33.59
C ASN A 108 8.71 -3.60 -33.16
N LEU A 109 9.96 -3.28 -32.76
CA LEU A 109 10.37 -1.95 -32.35
C LEU A 109 11.11 -1.22 -33.48
N GLN A 110 11.00 0.11 -33.50
CA GLN A 110 11.66 0.93 -34.52
C GLN A 110 13.14 1.12 -34.17
N ALA A 111 14.04 0.55 -34.96
CA ALA A 111 15.48 0.76 -34.78
C ALA A 111 15.89 2.21 -35.12
N ALA A 112 16.83 2.75 -34.34
CA ALA A 112 17.53 4.01 -34.57
C ALA A 112 18.99 3.90 -34.09
N LEU A 113 19.82 4.91 -34.38
CA LEU A 113 21.15 5.06 -33.79
C LEU A 113 21.17 6.25 -32.84
N LEU A 114 21.86 6.16 -31.70
CA LEU A 114 22.13 7.33 -30.87
C LEU A 114 23.17 8.23 -31.57
N GLU A 115 22.91 9.52 -31.74
CA GLU A 115 23.94 10.49 -32.19
C GLU A 115 24.59 11.20 -31.01
N ARG A 116 23.82 11.54 -29.97
CA ARG A 116 24.30 11.99 -28.65
C ARG A 116 23.17 12.07 -27.63
N VAL A 117 23.54 12.07 -26.36
CA VAL A 117 22.70 12.56 -25.25
C VAL A 117 22.59 14.10 -25.32
N VAL A 118 21.50 14.68 -24.82
CA VAL A 118 21.35 16.14 -24.60
C VAL A 118 21.43 16.47 -23.12
N ASP A 119 20.68 15.71 -22.34
CA ASP A 119 20.45 15.76 -20.90
C ASP A 119 19.97 14.34 -20.48
N GLY A 120 19.58 14.13 -19.22
CA GLY A 120 19.27 12.78 -18.72
C GLY A 120 18.07 12.07 -19.37
N ASP A 121 17.18 12.77 -20.08
CA ASP A 121 15.97 12.19 -20.68
C ASP A 121 15.74 12.54 -22.15
N THR A 122 16.53 13.47 -22.72
CA THR A 122 16.42 13.90 -24.10
C THR A 122 17.67 13.47 -24.88
N LEU A 123 17.43 12.77 -25.98
CA LEU A 123 18.44 12.21 -26.87
C LEU A 123 18.37 12.91 -28.23
N VAL A 124 19.48 12.93 -28.97
CA VAL A 124 19.49 13.13 -30.42
C VAL A 124 19.75 11.78 -31.07
N ILE A 125 18.83 11.34 -31.91
CA ILE A 125 18.85 10.03 -32.56
C ILE A 125 18.88 10.19 -34.09
N LYS A 126 19.47 9.22 -34.78
CA LYS A 126 19.42 9.07 -36.23
C LYS A 126 18.38 8.01 -36.59
N ILE A 127 17.30 8.43 -37.22
CA ILE A 127 16.20 7.59 -37.69
C ILE A 127 15.87 7.95 -39.13
N ASP A 128 15.72 6.95 -40.00
CA ASP A 128 15.50 7.11 -41.45
C ASP A 128 16.50 8.05 -42.15
N GLY A 129 17.73 8.10 -41.61
CA GLY A 129 18.82 8.98 -42.07
C GLY A 129 18.78 10.42 -41.56
N GLN A 130 17.73 10.82 -40.82
CA GLN A 130 17.57 12.16 -40.24
C GLN A 130 17.92 12.19 -38.75
N SER A 131 18.56 13.27 -38.31
CA SER A 131 18.72 13.60 -36.88
C SER A 131 17.40 14.13 -36.32
N LYS A 132 16.91 13.54 -35.23
CA LYS A 132 15.70 13.97 -34.51
C LYS A 132 15.98 14.04 -33.00
N ARG A 133 15.36 15.02 -32.31
CA ARG A 133 15.29 14.98 -30.84
C ARG A 133 14.24 13.94 -30.42
N LEU A 134 14.55 13.21 -29.35
CA LEU A 134 13.65 12.26 -28.71
C LEU A 134 13.65 12.52 -27.21
N ARG A 135 12.48 12.57 -26.58
CA ARG A 135 12.29 12.65 -25.12
C ARG A 135 11.76 11.30 -24.63
N LEU A 136 12.33 10.79 -23.55
CA LEU A 136 11.92 9.53 -22.94
C LEU A 136 10.52 9.66 -22.29
N ILE A 137 9.62 8.72 -22.58
CA ILE A 137 8.26 8.72 -22.01
C ILE A 137 8.30 8.36 -20.52
N GLY A 138 7.45 9.03 -19.73
CA GLY A 138 7.18 8.71 -18.33
C GLY A 138 8.23 9.21 -17.32
N ILE A 139 9.34 9.81 -17.79
CA ILE A 139 10.45 10.26 -16.94
C ILE A 139 10.89 11.69 -17.24
N ASP A 140 11.52 12.29 -16.23
CA ASP A 140 11.92 13.68 -16.14
C ASP A 140 13.26 13.77 -15.39
N ALA A 141 14.33 14.08 -16.10
CA ALA A 141 15.67 14.19 -15.56
C ALA A 141 15.92 15.59 -14.96
N PRO A 142 16.82 15.70 -13.95
CA PRO A 142 17.28 17.01 -13.50
C PRO A 142 17.89 17.81 -14.67
N GLU A 143 17.34 19.00 -14.89
CA GLU A 143 17.70 19.87 -16.00
C GLU A 143 19.18 20.27 -15.93
N SER A 144 19.94 20.02 -17.01
CA SER A 144 21.39 20.30 -17.02
C SER A 144 21.71 21.81 -16.97
N PHE A 145 20.71 22.68 -17.18
CA PHE A 145 20.80 24.14 -17.13
C PHE A 145 19.64 24.72 -16.31
N SER A 146 19.89 25.83 -15.62
CA SER A 146 18.87 26.49 -14.80
C SER A 146 17.78 27.16 -15.65
N HIS A 147 16.51 26.93 -15.31
CA HIS A 147 15.36 27.66 -15.87
C HIS A 147 15.42 29.20 -15.64
N HIS A 148 16.35 29.69 -14.83
CA HIS A 148 16.54 31.12 -14.57
C HIS A 148 17.81 31.72 -15.21
N ASP A 149 18.73 30.89 -15.71
CA ASP A 149 19.89 31.30 -16.49
C ASP A 149 20.39 30.15 -17.37
N GLU A 150 20.18 30.26 -18.69
CA GLU A 150 20.61 29.29 -19.71
C GLU A 150 22.14 29.06 -19.76
N ASN A 151 22.93 29.87 -19.06
CA ASN A 151 24.39 29.73 -18.94
C ASN A 151 24.81 29.00 -17.65
N LEU A 152 23.91 28.89 -16.67
CA LEU A 152 24.18 28.29 -15.36
C LEU A 152 23.81 26.81 -15.37
N ARG A 153 24.81 25.93 -15.45
CA ARG A 153 24.58 24.49 -15.32
C ARG A 153 24.16 24.10 -13.91
N THR A 154 23.27 23.12 -13.79
CA THR A 154 23.01 22.46 -12.51
C THR A 154 24.02 21.32 -12.31
N VAL A 155 24.41 21.09 -11.05
CA VAL A 155 25.36 20.01 -10.71
C VAL A 155 24.72 18.63 -10.89
N GLU A 156 23.49 18.48 -10.40
CA GLU A 156 22.70 17.26 -10.43
C GLU A 156 22.40 16.81 -11.88
N GLY A 157 21.95 17.75 -12.73
CA GLY A 157 21.66 17.48 -14.14
C GLY A 157 22.90 17.24 -15.00
N GLU A 158 24.03 17.90 -14.71
CA GLU A 158 25.32 17.59 -15.34
C GLU A 158 25.77 16.15 -15.01
N ASN A 159 25.62 15.74 -13.74
CA ASN A 159 25.98 14.40 -13.29
C ASN A 159 25.12 13.33 -13.96
N VAL A 160 23.79 13.48 -13.95
CA VAL A 160 22.87 12.55 -14.63
C VAL A 160 23.15 12.49 -16.13
N SER A 161 23.29 13.65 -16.81
CA SER A 161 23.60 13.72 -18.24
C SER A 161 24.90 12.99 -18.60
N ARG A 162 25.95 13.11 -17.76
CA ARG A 162 27.21 12.39 -17.94
C ARG A 162 27.10 10.88 -17.67
N ILE A 163 26.28 10.45 -16.69
CA ILE A 163 25.99 9.02 -16.48
C ILE A 163 25.28 8.43 -17.71
N VAL A 164 24.23 9.08 -18.22
CA VAL A 164 23.51 8.61 -19.43
C VAL A 164 24.43 8.61 -20.67
N THR A 165 25.35 9.56 -20.77
CA THR A 165 26.36 9.61 -21.84
C THR A 165 27.40 8.48 -21.73
N ALA A 166 27.71 8.01 -20.51
CA ALA A 166 28.63 6.90 -20.28
C ALA A 166 27.98 5.52 -20.45
N LEU A 167 26.67 5.40 -20.18
CA LEU A 167 25.88 4.19 -20.39
C LEU A 167 25.69 3.82 -21.88
N ILE A 168 25.66 4.81 -22.78
CA ILE A 168 25.31 4.58 -24.20
C ILE A 168 26.24 5.34 -25.13
N GLU A 169 27.13 4.62 -25.82
CA GLU A 169 28.08 5.23 -26.75
C GLU A 169 27.38 5.88 -27.97
N PRO A 170 27.81 7.08 -28.42
CA PRO A 170 27.40 7.64 -29.70
C PRO A 170 27.67 6.68 -30.88
N GLY A 171 26.63 6.33 -31.61
CA GLY A 171 26.64 5.30 -32.66
C GLY A 171 26.02 3.96 -32.26
N ALA A 172 25.71 3.75 -30.97
CA ALA A 172 24.98 2.57 -30.51
C ALA A 172 23.60 2.44 -31.20
N SER A 173 23.19 1.19 -31.44
CA SER A 173 21.83 0.88 -31.90
C SER A 173 20.87 0.88 -30.72
N ILE A 174 19.71 1.48 -30.90
CA ILE A 174 18.62 1.55 -29.91
C ILE A 174 17.29 1.24 -30.58
N TRP A 175 16.31 0.78 -29.81
CA TRP A 175 15.00 0.39 -30.29
C TRP A 175 13.90 1.19 -29.62
N LEU A 176 13.03 1.79 -30.42
CA LEU A 176 11.99 2.72 -29.96
C LEU A 176 10.63 2.02 -29.91
N GLN A 177 10.00 2.03 -28.74
CA GLN A 177 8.58 1.71 -28.57
C GLN A 177 7.80 3.04 -28.46
N PHE A 178 6.93 3.29 -29.44
CA PHE A 178 6.00 4.42 -29.40
C PHE A 178 4.76 4.08 -28.56
N ASP A 179 4.23 5.08 -27.87
CA ASP A 179 2.90 5.04 -27.23
C ASP A 179 1.91 5.83 -28.11
N THR A 180 0.76 6.23 -27.54
CA THR A 180 -0.39 6.85 -28.21
C THR A 180 -0.03 8.09 -29.04
N GLU A 181 0.79 8.99 -28.51
CA GLU A 181 1.30 10.17 -29.21
C GLU A 181 2.79 10.06 -29.48
N LYS A 182 3.17 10.12 -30.77
CA LYS A 182 4.57 9.95 -31.22
C LYS A 182 5.43 11.21 -31.10
N TYR A 183 4.83 12.39 -30.90
CA TYR A 183 5.51 13.68 -30.83
C TYR A 183 4.85 14.58 -29.79
N ASP A 184 5.65 15.43 -29.13
CA ASP A 184 5.13 16.49 -28.25
C ASP A 184 4.87 17.81 -29.01
N GLN A 185 4.35 18.80 -28.28
CA GLN A 185 4.12 20.18 -28.76
C GLN A 185 5.39 20.92 -29.26
N TYR A 186 6.58 20.34 -29.10
CA TYR A 186 7.87 20.92 -29.47
C TYR A 186 8.57 20.17 -30.65
N ASP A 187 7.87 19.28 -31.38
CA ASP A 187 8.40 18.36 -32.40
C ASP A 187 9.51 17.41 -31.87
N ARG A 188 9.58 17.19 -30.55
CA ARG A 188 10.39 16.09 -29.99
C ARG A 188 9.62 14.79 -30.17
N MET A 189 10.30 13.75 -30.66
CA MET A 189 9.74 12.40 -30.73
C MET A 189 9.58 11.85 -29.31
N LEU A 190 8.51 11.11 -29.04
CA LEU A 190 8.26 10.47 -27.75
C LEU A 190 8.39 8.96 -27.90
N ALA A 191 9.23 8.32 -27.09
CA ALA A 191 9.32 6.86 -27.02
C ALA A 191 9.79 6.35 -25.65
N TYR A 192 9.49 5.08 -25.39
CA TYR A 192 10.31 4.25 -24.51
C TYR A 192 11.49 3.70 -25.33
N VAL A 193 12.69 3.71 -24.76
CA VAL A 193 13.94 3.36 -25.47
C VAL A 193 14.55 2.10 -24.88
N TYR A 194 14.75 1.08 -25.73
CA TYR A 194 15.41 -0.16 -25.38
C TYR A 194 16.85 -0.16 -25.89
N LEU A 195 17.75 -0.64 -25.04
CA LEU A 195 19.19 -0.81 -25.34
C LEU A 195 19.47 -2.23 -25.87
N ASP A 196 18.71 -3.22 -25.40
CA ASP A 196 18.63 -4.56 -25.97
C ASP A 196 17.24 -5.19 -25.71
N GLU A 197 17.11 -6.50 -25.92
CA GLU A 197 15.86 -7.25 -25.72
C GLU A 197 15.44 -7.38 -24.23
N ASN A 198 16.32 -7.01 -23.29
CA ASN A 198 16.17 -7.15 -21.85
C ASN A 198 16.06 -5.81 -21.13
N ILE A 199 16.76 -4.76 -21.58
CA ILE A 199 16.94 -3.48 -20.87
C ILE A 199 16.24 -2.33 -21.62
N MET A 200 15.27 -1.70 -20.94
CA MET A 200 14.68 -0.41 -21.30
C MET A 200 15.35 0.70 -20.50
N LEU A 201 15.92 1.70 -21.19
CA LEU A 201 16.61 2.83 -20.58
C LEU A 201 15.73 3.54 -19.54
N ASN A 202 14.44 3.76 -19.85
CA ASN A 202 13.49 4.42 -18.96
C ASN A 202 13.40 3.75 -17.57
N GLU A 203 13.45 2.41 -17.53
CA GLU A 203 13.32 1.63 -16.30
C GLU A 203 14.64 1.60 -15.50
N LEU A 204 15.78 1.57 -16.20
CA LEU A 204 17.11 1.63 -15.62
C LEU A 204 17.35 3.00 -14.93
N LEU A 205 16.95 4.09 -15.58
CA LEU A 205 17.07 5.43 -15.01
C LEU A 205 16.15 5.62 -13.80
N ALA A 206 14.93 5.08 -13.83
CA ALA A 206 14.00 5.12 -12.69
C ALA A 206 14.54 4.32 -11.49
N ARG A 207 14.93 3.05 -11.72
CA ARG A 207 15.31 2.11 -10.64
C ARG A 207 16.61 2.48 -9.90
N PHE A 208 17.51 3.22 -10.55
CA PHE A 208 18.72 3.74 -9.93
C PHE A 208 18.59 5.21 -9.48
N GLY A 209 17.37 5.76 -9.49
CA GLY A 209 17.08 7.09 -8.97
C GLY A 209 17.73 8.23 -9.76
N LEU A 210 17.94 8.07 -11.07
CA LEU A 210 18.57 9.08 -11.92
C LEU A 210 17.57 10.10 -12.49
N VAL A 211 16.27 9.79 -12.41
CA VAL A 211 15.16 10.60 -12.95
C VAL A 211 13.95 10.55 -12.01
N LYS A 212 13.03 11.50 -12.18
CA LYS A 212 11.71 11.51 -11.54
C LYS A 212 10.68 10.94 -12.50
N VAL A 213 9.70 10.20 -12.00
CA VAL A 213 8.63 9.59 -12.81
C VAL A 213 7.42 10.52 -12.85
N LYS A 214 6.99 10.85 -14.06
CA LYS A 214 5.95 11.84 -14.37
C LYS A 214 4.88 11.26 -15.29
N SER A 215 3.62 11.56 -15.01
CA SER A 215 2.50 11.15 -15.87
C SER A 215 2.29 12.17 -16.98
N TYR A 216 2.29 11.71 -18.23
CA TYR A 216 2.07 12.54 -19.42
C TYR A 216 0.97 11.92 -20.29
N ARG A 217 -0.28 11.87 -19.76
CA ARG A 217 -1.47 11.37 -20.49
C ARG A 217 -1.52 12.04 -21.89
N PRO A 218 -1.72 11.27 -22.99
CA PRO A 218 -2.13 9.86 -23.02
C PRO A 218 -0.98 8.83 -22.92
N ASN A 219 0.29 9.26 -22.97
CA ASN A 219 1.45 8.35 -23.00
C ASN A 219 1.81 7.85 -21.58
N THR A 220 1.14 6.78 -21.17
CA THR A 220 1.19 6.23 -19.80
C THR A 220 1.36 4.71 -19.75
N HIS A 221 1.67 4.04 -20.86
CA HIS A 221 1.66 2.58 -20.98
C HIS A 221 2.51 1.82 -19.93
N PHE A 222 3.61 2.41 -19.46
CA PHE A 222 4.45 1.88 -18.38
C PHE A 222 4.51 2.81 -17.14
N HIS A 223 3.53 3.69 -16.93
CA HIS A 223 3.60 4.69 -15.85
C HIS A 223 3.71 4.05 -14.46
N ASP A 224 2.80 3.14 -14.14
CA ASP A 224 2.69 2.52 -12.81
C ASP A 224 3.93 1.66 -12.50
N TYR A 225 4.40 0.89 -13.49
CA TYR A 225 5.66 0.13 -13.42
C TYR A 225 6.87 1.03 -13.17
N LEU A 226 6.97 2.19 -13.83
CA LEU A 226 8.04 3.15 -13.56
C LEU A 226 7.89 3.77 -12.17
N LYS A 227 6.65 3.99 -11.68
CA LYS A 227 6.38 4.49 -10.32
C LYS A 227 6.84 3.52 -9.23
N GLU A 228 6.65 2.21 -9.42
CA GLU A 228 7.20 1.18 -8.54
C GLU A 228 8.73 1.26 -8.48
N LEU A 229 9.42 1.36 -9.63
CA LEU A 229 10.88 1.50 -9.69
C LEU A 229 11.39 2.83 -9.10
N GLU A 230 10.61 3.92 -9.16
CA GLU A 230 10.90 5.17 -8.45
C GLU A 230 10.74 5.01 -6.93
N ALA A 231 9.75 4.25 -6.46
CA ALA A 231 9.52 3.98 -5.05
C ALA A 231 10.64 3.10 -4.46
N ASP A 232 11.10 2.07 -5.19
CA ASP A 232 12.30 1.30 -4.89
C ASP A 232 13.50 2.24 -4.69
N ALA A 233 13.82 3.05 -5.70
CA ALA A 233 14.98 3.95 -5.70
C ALA A 233 14.96 4.99 -4.56
N LYS A 234 13.76 5.45 -4.16
CA LYS A 234 13.56 6.30 -2.98
C LYS A 234 13.81 5.54 -1.69
N SER A 235 13.25 4.33 -1.54
CA SER A 235 13.41 3.52 -0.32
C SER A 235 14.85 3.08 -0.07
N GLU A 236 15.60 2.82 -1.15
CA GLU A 236 17.04 2.50 -1.13
C GLU A 236 17.95 3.74 -1.08
N ASN A 237 17.40 4.96 -1.05
CA ASN A 237 18.15 6.23 -0.95
C ASN A 237 19.18 6.40 -2.09
N LEU A 238 18.76 6.17 -3.35
CA LEU A 238 19.62 6.14 -4.53
C LEU A 238 19.61 7.41 -5.38
N GLY A 239 20.71 7.65 -6.10
CA GLY A 239 20.81 8.67 -7.15
C GLY A 239 20.52 10.09 -6.67
N ILE A 240 19.49 10.73 -7.23
CA ILE A 240 19.02 12.08 -6.89
C ILE A 240 18.20 12.11 -5.59
N TRP A 241 17.71 10.96 -5.13
CA TRP A 241 17.04 10.82 -3.84
C TRP A 241 18.04 10.69 -2.69
N ARG A 242 19.33 10.45 -3.00
CA ARG A 242 20.36 10.14 -2.00
C ARG A 242 20.73 11.32 -1.12
N ASN A 243 20.33 11.26 0.15
CA ASN A 243 20.73 12.20 1.18
C ASN A 243 21.93 11.68 2.02
N ASP A 244 23.13 12.21 1.77
CA ASP A 244 24.34 11.85 2.55
C ASP A 244 24.32 12.36 4.01
N SER A 245 23.39 13.26 4.39
CA SER A 245 23.26 13.67 5.80
C SER A 245 22.69 12.54 6.67
N GLU A 246 21.72 11.78 6.16
CA GLU A 246 21.16 10.59 6.81
C GLU A 246 22.16 9.45 6.93
N LEU A 247 23.07 9.30 5.96
CA LEU A 247 24.11 8.28 5.97
C LEU A 247 25.17 8.47 7.08
N ASN A 248 25.16 9.61 7.78
CA ASN A 248 25.94 9.79 9.01
C ASN A 248 25.23 9.30 10.27
N ASP A 249 23.89 9.30 10.30
CA ASP A 249 23.13 8.66 11.39
C ASP A 249 22.94 7.15 11.14
N LYS A 250 22.75 6.70 9.89
CA LYS A 250 22.70 5.27 9.52
C LYS A 250 24.00 4.50 9.86
N ARG A 251 25.09 5.18 10.24
CA ARG A 251 26.30 4.55 10.85
C ARG A 251 26.19 4.31 12.37
N LYS A 252 24.99 4.43 12.95
CA LYS A 252 24.66 4.11 14.36
C LYS A 252 23.42 3.22 14.49
N GLY A 253 23.34 2.17 13.68
CA GLY A 253 22.38 1.09 13.89
C GLY A 253 21.83 0.58 12.58
N ASP A 254 22.00 -0.71 12.33
CA ASP A 254 21.23 -1.42 11.32
C ASP A 254 19.78 -1.54 11.83
N ASN A 255 18.86 -0.78 11.24
CA ASN A 255 17.43 -1.01 11.37
C ASN A 255 16.77 -0.68 10.01
N PRO A 256 15.94 -1.56 9.44
CA PRO A 256 15.19 -1.24 8.22
C PRO A 256 14.15 -0.17 8.53
N MET A 257 13.96 0.81 7.64
CA MET A 257 13.00 1.90 7.85
C MET A 257 11.59 1.34 8.05
N ASN A 258 10.91 1.71 9.13
CA ASN A 258 9.59 1.21 9.47
C ASN A 258 8.51 2.00 8.71
N LYS A 259 8.52 1.88 7.39
CA LYS A 259 7.64 2.63 6.48
C LYS A 259 6.18 2.18 6.67
N LYS A 260 5.35 3.07 7.22
CA LYS A 260 3.88 2.96 7.23
C LYS A 260 3.25 3.94 6.23
N THR A 261 1.94 3.80 5.99
CA THR A 261 1.18 4.65 5.08
C THR A 261 -0.25 4.83 5.56
N ILE A 262 -0.68 6.08 5.70
CA ILE A 262 -2.00 6.48 6.21
C ILE A 262 -2.59 7.55 5.29
N TYR A 263 -3.91 7.60 5.17
CA TYR A 263 -4.62 8.54 4.31
C TYR A 263 -5.53 9.44 5.14
N LEU A 264 -5.44 10.75 4.92
CA LEU A 264 -6.02 11.79 5.78
C LEU A 264 -6.85 12.77 4.96
N ALA A 265 -8.18 12.69 5.08
CA ALA A 265 -9.10 13.67 4.53
C ALA A 265 -9.34 14.79 5.54
N GLY A 266 -8.87 16.00 5.23
CA GLY A 266 -8.80 17.12 6.18
C GLY A 266 -9.41 18.42 5.65
N GLY A 267 -10.36 18.34 4.73
CA GLY A 267 -10.80 19.48 3.92
C GLY A 267 -9.96 19.62 2.65
N CYS A 268 -9.85 20.84 2.11
CA CYS A 268 -9.04 21.11 0.92
C CYS A 268 -7.60 20.63 1.11
N PHE A 269 -7.20 19.61 0.33
CA PHE A 269 -5.99 18.84 0.62
C PHE A 269 -4.69 19.66 0.48
N TRP A 270 -4.71 20.80 -0.22
CA TRP A 270 -3.54 21.69 -0.38
C TRP A 270 -2.97 22.15 0.96
N GLY A 271 -3.85 22.46 1.93
CA GLY A 271 -3.45 22.87 3.27
C GLY A 271 -2.99 21.72 4.16
N VAL A 272 -3.48 20.51 3.90
CA VAL A 272 -3.10 19.28 4.61
C VAL A 272 -1.72 18.81 4.13
N GLU A 273 -1.54 18.71 2.82
CA GLU A 273 -0.26 18.37 2.17
C GLU A 273 0.86 19.32 2.61
N GLY A 274 0.70 20.63 2.40
CA GLY A 274 1.68 21.65 2.77
C GLY A 274 1.92 21.77 4.28
N TYR A 275 1.09 21.15 5.11
CA TYR A 275 1.32 21.02 6.55
C TYR A 275 2.24 19.83 6.85
N TYR A 276 1.94 18.65 6.31
CA TYR A 276 2.77 17.46 6.51
C TYR A 276 4.14 17.58 5.83
N GLN A 277 4.24 18.23 4.67
CA GLN A 277 5.51 18.57 4.01
C GLN A 277 6.43 19.46 4.88
N ARG A 278 5.88 20.20 5.86
CA ARG A 278 6.67 20.98 6.83
C ARG A 278 7.18 20.20 8.03
N LEU A 279 6.73 18.97 8.26
CA LEU A 279 7.19 18.17 9.39
C LEU A 279 8.61 17.68 9.12
N ALA A 280 9.59 18.33 9.75
CA ALA A 280 11.01 18.15 9.48
C ALA A 280 11.62 16.78 9.90
N LYS A 281 10.78 15.78 10.21
CA LYS A 281 11.15 14.41 10.59
C LYS A 281 10.08 13.40 10.21
N GLY A 282 10.51 12.19 9.87
CA GLY A 282 9.68 11.00 9.70
C GLY A 282 8.75 10.98 8.48
N VAL A 283 8.35 12.10 7.89
CA VAL A 283 7.61 12.11 6.62
C VAL A 283 8.55 11.66 5.48
N ILE A 284 8.14 10.61 4.74
CA ILE A 284 8.88 10.05 3.60
C ILE A 284 8.32 10.62 2.28
N SER A 285 6.99 10.62 2.12
CA SER A 285 6.35 11.20 0.95
C SER A 285 4.90 11.65 1.22
N THR A 286 4.43 12.60 0.41
CA THR A 286 3.07 13.14 0.40
C THR A 286 2.53 13.14 -1.02
N GLU A 287 1.27 12.76 -1.20
CA GLU A 287 0.59 12.72 -2.49
C GLU A 287 -0.89 13.02 -2.26
N VAL A 288 -1.51 13.91 -3.02
CA VAL A 288 -2.92 14.29 -2.85
C VAL A 288 -3.83 13.61 -3.87
N GLY A 289 -5.06 13.34 -3.47
CA GLY A 289 -5.98 12.56 -4.29
C GLY A 289 -7.38 12.44 -3.73
N TYR A 290 -8.10 11.48 -4.29
CA TYR A 290 -9.52 11.26 -4.05
C TYR A 290 -9.74 9.87 -3.48
N ALA A 291 -10.15 9.79 -2.20
CA ALA A 291 -10.33 8.51 -1.49
C ALA A 291 -11.79 8.10 -1.28
N ASN A 292 -12.04 6.80 -1.20
CA ASN A 292 -13.29 6.15 -0.75
C ASN A 292 -14.57 6.63 -1.46
N GLY A 293 -14.50 6.77 -2.79
CA GLY A 293 -15.63 7.12 -3.66
C GLY A 293 -16.20 5.95 -4.47
N LYS A 294 -17.24 6.24 -5.27
CA LYS A 294 -18.11 5.24 -5.92
C LYS A 294 -17.96 5.14 -7.44
N THR A 295 -17.05 5.89 -8.05
CA THR A 295 -16.76 5.90 -9.49
C THR A 295 -15.27 5.66 -9.73
N GLU A 296 -14.88 5.30 -10.95
CA GLU A 296 -13.48 5.07 -11.34
C GLU A 296 -12.86 6.34 -11.95
N ASP A 297 -11.54 6.53 -11.81
CA ASP A 297 -10.71 7.65 -12.35
C ASP A 297 -11.42 9.05 -12.32
N PRO A 298 -11.86 9.53 -11.14
CA PRO A 298 -12.55 10.81 -11.02
C PRO A 298 -11.62 11.99 -11.32
N THR A 299 -12.07 12.96 -12.11
CA THR A 299 -11.38 14.27 -12.20
C THR A 299 -11.78 15.16 -11.03
N TYR A 300 -11.01 16.23 -10.77
CA TYR A 300 -11.40 17.25 -9.79
C TYR A 300 -12.82 17.81 -10.06
N HIS A 301 -13.21 17.92 -11.33
CA HIS A 301 -14.53 18.40 -11.75
C HIS A 301 -15.66 17.40 -11.47
N ASP A 302 -15.34 16.10 -11.35
CA ASP A 302 -16.30 15.09 -10.89
C ASP A 302 -16.48 15.13 -9.37
N VAL A 303 -15.39 15.26 -8.63
CA VAL A 303 -15.41 15.36 -7.16
C VAL A 303 -16.13 16.62 -6.68
N LEU A 304 -15.91 17.77 -7.34
CA LEU A 304 -16.60 19.03 -7.04
C LEU A 304 -18.13 19.00 -7.25
N ARG A 305 -18.71 17.98 -7.88
CA ARG A 305 -20.17 17.79 -7.91
C ARG A 305 -20.74 17.29 -6.57
N GLY A 306 -19.92 16.65 -5.74
CA GLY A 306 -20.33 15.98 -4.51
C GLY A 306 -21.14 14.69 -4.69
N ASP A 307 -21.39 14.24 -5.93
CA ASP A 307 -22.21 13.05 -6.22
C ASP A 307 -21.41 11.73 -6.29
N THR A 308 -20.10 11.81 -6.45
CA THR A 308 -19.19 10.65 -6.54
C THR A 308 -18.86 10.00 -5.19
N GLY A 309 -18.97 10.75 -4.08
CA GLY A 309 -18.67 10.31 -2.72
C GLY A 309 -17.19 10.34 -2.31
N PHE A 310 -16.27 10.72 -3.20
CA PHE A 310 -14.86 10.86 -2.88
C PHE A 310 -14.59 11.93 -1.81
N ALA A 311 -13.53 11.75 -1.02
CA ALA A 311 -12.96 12.77 -0.13
C ALA A 311 -11.65 13.34 -0.71
N GLU A 312 -11.43 14.65 -0.61
CA GLU A 312 -10.12 15.26 -0.83
C GLU A 312 -9.16 14.80 0.29
N THR A 313 -8.13 14.04 -0.10
CA THR A 313 -7.34 13.21 0.82
C THR A 313 -5.85 13.36 0.55
N LEU A 314 -5.06 13.49 1.62
CA LEU A 314 -3.60 13.31 1.59
C LEU A 314 -3.26 11.84 1.82
N LYS A 315 -2.53 11.21 0.90
CA LYS A 315 -1.71 10.02 1.17
C LYS A 315 -0.41 10.45 1.85
N LEU A 316 -0.12 9.90 3.02
CA LEU A 316 1.10 10.15 3.79
C LEU A 316 1.88 8.85 3.98
N GLU A 317 3.08 8.78 3.41
CA GLU A 317 4.05 7.73 3.71
C GLU A 317 5.06 8.24 4.73
N TYR A 318 5.33 7.48 5.79
CA TYR A 318 6.17 7.93 6.91
C TYR A 318 6.95 6.80 7.58
N ASP A 319 8.06 7.14 8.22
CA ASP A 319 8.90 6.27 9.04
C ASP A 319 8.39 6.29 10.49
N ALA A 320 7.77 5.19 10.90
CA ALA A 320 7.17 5.05 12.23
C ALA A 320 8.18 5.04 13.39
N GLU A 321 9.50 4.95 13.12
CA GLU A 321 10.54 5.15 14.15
C GLU A 321 10.84 6.63 14.43
N GLN A 322 10.46 7.53 13.50
CA GLN A 322 10.74 8.97 13.57
C GLN A 322 9.50 9.84 13.72
N LEU A 323 8.33 9.35 13.29
CA LEU A 323 7.03 10.00 13.42
C LEU A 323 5.99 8.90 13.68
N SER A 324 5.56 8.72 14.92
CA SER A 324 4.57 7.70 15.26
C SER A 324 3.19 8.02 14.66
N LEU A 325 2.35 6.98 14.47
CA LEU A 325 0.94 7.17 14.06
C LEU A 325 0.21 8.14 15.01
N ARG A 326 0.49 8.05 16.32
CA ARG A 326 -0.01 8.97 17.35
C ARG A 326 0.36 10.43 17.10
N GLU A 327 1.60 10.70 16.66
CA GLU A 327 2.05 12.04 16.29
C GLU A 327 1.38 12.51 14.99
N VAL A 328 1.23 11.63 13.99
CA VAL A 328 0.46 11.93 12.77
C VAL A 328 -0.99 12.33 13.12
N LEU A 329 -1.67 11.57 13.96
CA LEU A 329 -3.05 11.83 14.37
C LEU A 329 -3.18 13.10 15.22
N ALA A 330 -2.23 13.37 16.10
CA ALA A 330 -2.17 14.62 16.85
C ALA A 330 -1.94 15.84 15.93
N HIS A 331 -1.10 15.71 14.91
CA HIS A 331 -0.93 16.71 13.86
C HIS A 331 -2.21 16.93 13.04
N PHE A 332 -2.97 15.88 12.73
CA PHE A 332 -4.26 15.95 12.02
C PHE A 332 -5.32 16.71 12.82
N PHE A 333 -5.50 16.34 14.10
CA PHE A 333 -6.42 17.02 15.03
C PHE A 333 -6.07 18.49 15.31
N ARG A 334 -4.82 18.90 15.02
CA ARG A 334 -4.35 20.28 15.18
C ARG A 334 -4.76 21.20 14.02
N ILE A 335 -5.10 20.64 12.86
CA ILE A 335 -5.40 21.39 11.63
C ILE A 335 -6.86 21.26 11.15
N VAL A 336 -7.55 20.19 11.58
CA VAL A 336 -8.97 19.91 11.28
C VAL A 336 -9.88 20.40 12.42
N ASP A 337 -11.09 20.89 12.11
CA ASP A 337 -12.21 20.95 13.07
C ASP A 337 -12.91 19.58 13.08
N PRO A 338 -12.70 18.72 14.10
CA PRO A 338 -13.27 17.38 14.13
C PRO A 338 -14.77 17.38 14.46
N THR A 339 -15.41 18.55 14.59
CA THR A 339 -16.80 18.72 15.01
C THR A 339 -17.75 19.19 13.90
N THR A 340 -17.26 19.36 12.67
CA THR A 340 -18.08 19.74 11.51
C THR A 340 -17.99 18.70 10.39
N ALA A 341 -19.15 18.15 10.03
CA ALA A 341 -19.29 17.22 8.90
C ALA A 341 -19.38 17.99 7.58
N ASP A 342 -18.93 17.38 6.48
CA ASP A 342 -18.98 17.90 5.11
C ASP A 342 -18.47 19.35 4.96
N ARG A 343 -17.48 19.74 5.77
CA ARG A 343 -16.94 21.10 5.82
C ARG A 343 -15.60 21.14 6.53
N GLN A 344 -14.67 21.97 6.03
CA GLN A 344 -13.55 22.51 6.79
C GLN A 344 -13.34 23.99 6.45
N GLY A 345 -13.22 24.86 7.45
CA GLY A 345 -13.07 26.31 7.23
C GLY A 345 -14.20 26.92 6.40
N ASN A 346 -13.90 27.33 5.16
CA ASN A 346 -14.87 27.86 4.18
C ASN A 346 -15.25 26.83 3.09
N ASP A 347 -14.57 25.70 3.04
CA ASP A 347 -14.78 24.63 2.06
C ASP A 347 -15.95 23.77 2.53
N ILE A 348 -17.00 23.61 1.72
CA ILE A 348 -18.28 22.97 2.10
C ILE A 348 -18.70 21.99 1.02
N GLY A 349 -18.94 20.74 1.42
CA GLY A 349 -19.23 19.59 0.56
C GLY A 349 -18.69 18.29 1.18
N ASN A 350 -19.25 17.15 0.78
CA ASN A 350 -18.83 15.84 1.28
C ASN A 350 -17.41 15.44 0.84
N GLN A 351 -16.85 16.11 -0.16
CA GLN A 351 -15.42 16.01 -0.48
C GLN A 351 -14.51 16.67 0.58
N TYR A 352 -15.06 17.55 1.43
CA TYR A 352 -14.37 18.22 2.54
C TYR A 352 -14.73 17.64 3.92
N ARG A 353 -15.30 16.43 3.97
CA ARG A 353 -15.56 15.74 5.24
C ARG A 353 -14.24 15.31 5.89
N PRO A 354 -14.12 15.38 7.22
CA PRO A 354 -12.92 14.92 7.90
C PRO A 354 -12.93 13.38 8.04
N GLY A 355 -11.85 12.72 7.64
CA GLY A 355 -11.76 11.26 7.62
C GLY A 355 -10.33 10.73 7.70
N ILE A 356 -10.17 9.53 8.25
CA ILE A 356 -8.90 8.81 8.35
C ILE A 356 -9.09 7.44 7.71
N TYR A 357 -8.27 7.12 6.71
CA TYR A 357 -8.32 5.86 5.99
C TYR A 357 -7.01 5.08 6.12
N TYR A 358 -7.11 3.85 6.62
CA TYR A 358 -5.98 2.98 6.89
C TYR A 358 -5.82 1.91 5.80
N VAL A 359 -4.57 1.48 5.58
CA VAL A 359 -4.23 0.35 4.70
C VAL A 359 -3.74 -0.85 5.53
N ASP A 360 -3.03 -0.58 6.63
CA ASP A 360 -2.73 -1.57 7.65
C ASP A 360 -3.87 -1.62 8.68
N GLU A 361 -4.44 -2.80 8.90
CA GLU A 361 -5.53 -2.99 9.88
C GLU A 361 -5.04 -2.85 11.33
N ASP A 362 -3.76 -3.11 11.61
CA ASP A 362 -3.20 -2.94 12.95
C ASP A 362 -3.07 -1.46 13.38
N ASP A 363 -3.28 -0.51 12.47
CA ASP A 363 -3.39 0.92 12.80
C ASP A 363 -4.77 1.30 13.37
N PHE A 364 -5.81 0.50 13.15
CA PHE A 364 -7.21 0.88 13.47
C PHE A 364 -7.41 1.16 14.97
N ASP A 365 -6.91 0.30 15.85
CA ASP A 365 -7.12 0.44 17.30
C ASP A 365 -6.44 1.71 17.84
N GLU A 366 -5.22 2.03 17.39
CA GLU A 366 -4.55 3.28 17.78
C GLU A 366 -5.27 4.51 17.22
N ILE A 367 -5.82 4.46 16.00
CA ILE A 367 -6.66 5.54 15.45
C ILE A 367 -7.89 5.77 16.33
N CYS A 368 -8.62 4.71 16.68
CA CYS A 368 -9.81 4.81 17.50
C CYS A 368 -9.52 5.23 18.96
N ASP A 369 -8.43 4.74 19.55
CA ASP A 369 -8.01 5.13 20.90
C ASP A 369 -7.54 6.58 20.97
N TYR A 370 -6.85 7.08 19.93
CA TYR A 370 -6.50 8.48 19.83
C TYR A 370 -7.75 9.37 19.74
N ILE A 371 -8.68 9.06 18.83
CA ILE A 371 -9.93 9.81 18.62
C ILE A 371 -10.77 9.84 19.90
N ASP A 372 -10.93 8.71 20.57
CA ASP A 372 -11.75 8.64 21.78
C ASP A 372 -11.09 9.32 22.98
N ALA A 373 -9.76 9.25 23.11
CA ALA A 373 -9.02 10.07 24.05
C ALA A 373 -9.21 11.58 23.80
N ARG A 374 -9.54 12.01 22.57
CA ARG A 374 -9.89 13.40 22.24
C ARG A 374 -11.36 13.77 22.50
N ARG A 375 -12.33 12.84 22.54
CA ARG A 375 -13.78 13.18 22.61
C ARG A 375 -14.14 14.15 23.74
N LYS A 376 -13.51 14.00 24.90
CA LYS A 376 -13.68 14.89 26.08
C LYS A 376 -13.35 16.37 25.80
N ASP A 377 -12.48 16.64 24.82
CA ASP A 377 -12.03 17.98 24.45
C ASP A 377 -13.07 18.71 23.56
N TYR A 378 -14.05 17.98 22.97
CA TYR A 378 -15.00 18.48 21.97
C TYR A 378 -16.47 18.22 22.35
N SER A 379 -17.10 19.18 23.03
CA SER A 379 -18.49 19.08 23.55
C SER A 379 -19.62 18.94 22.51
N LYS A 380 -19.31 19.01 21.21
CA LYS A 380 -20.25 18.72 20.11
C LYS A 380 -20.23 17.25 19.67
N GLY A 381 -19.26 16.47 20.13
CA GLY A 381 -18.89 15.18 19.53
C GLY A 381 -17.90 15.33 18.37
N ILE A 382 -17.13 14.27 18.13
CA ILE A 382 -16.24 14.13 16.97
C ILE A 382 -16.98 13.39 15.85
N VAL A 383 -16.85 13.90 14.62
CA VAL A 383 -17.50 13.39 13.40
C VAL A 383 -16.51 12.95 12.32
N ILE A 384 -15.23 12.75 12.68
CA ILE A 384 -14.23 12.12 11.81
C ILE A 384 -14.68 10.68 11.49
N GLU A 385 -14.76 10.33 10.21
CA GLU A 385 -14.97 8.94 9.78
C GLU A 385 -13.66 8.13 9.83
N VAL A 386 -13.74 6.84 10.19
CA VAL A 386 -12.59 5.92 10.20
C VAL A 386 -12.99 4.65 9.46
N HIS A 387 -12.33 4.40 8.33
CA HIS A 387 -12.65 3.29 7.42
C HIS A 387 -11.37 2.73 6.77
N PRO A 388 -11.36 1.47 6.32
CA PRO A 388 -10.27 1.00 5.47
C PRO A 388 -10.25 1.80 4.16
N LEU A 389 -9.09 1.91 3.52
CA LEU A 389 -8.96 2.49 2.19
C LEU A 389 -9.49 1.51 1.14
N ASN A 390 -10.64 1.83 0.56
CA ASN A 390 -11.28 1.06 -0.52
C ASN A 390 -10.75 1.46 -1.91
N ASN A 391 -10.52 2.74 -2.14
CA ASN A 391 -9.87 3.24 -3.35
C ASN A 391 -9.22 4.61 -3.12
N PHE A 392 -8.18 4.91 -3.91
CA PHE A 392 -7.51 6.20 -3.99
C PHE A 392 -7.12 6.47 -5.44
N TYR A 393 -7.33 7.70 -5.92
CA TYR A 393 -6.90 8.16 -7.24
C TYR A 393 -6.08 9.44 -7.08
N GLU A 394 -4.89 9.49 -7.69
CA GLU A 394 -4.00 10.66 -7.69
C GLU A 394 -4.72 11.88 -8.31
N ALA A 395 -4.72 13.01 -7.61
CA ALA A 395 -5.23 14.27 -8.16
C ALA A 395 -4.30 14.81 -9.26
N GLU A 396 -4.83 15.59 -10.20
CA GLU A 396 -4.06 16.06 -11.36
C GLU A 396 -2.79 16.82 -10.93
N ALA A 397 -1.70 16.73 -11.71
CA ALA A 397 -0.36 17.22 -11.31
C ALA A 397 -0.21 18.71 -10.94
N TYR A 398 -1.26 19.53 -11.10
CA TYR A 398 -1.35 20.90 -10.60
C TYR A 398 -1.86 20.99 -9.14
N HIS A 399 -2.51 19.94 -8.63
CA HIS A 399 -2.96 19.80 -7.24
C HIS A 399 -1.85 19.30 -6.30
N GLN A 400 -0.96 18.42 -6.79
CA GLN A 400 0.25 18.00 -6.07
C GLN A 400 1.15 19.21 -5.76
N GLU A 401 1.82 19.23 -4.60
CA GLU A 401 2.79 20.24 -4.18
C GLU A 401 2.25 21.69 -4.33
N TYR A 402 0.93 21.89 -4.18
CA TYR A 402 0.26 23.10 -4.71
C TYR A 402 0.75 24.39 -4.06
N LEU A 403 1.03 24.38 -2.75
CA LEU A 403 1.47 25.57 -2.01
C LEU A 403 2.96 25.89 -2.21
N ASP A 404 3.79 24.91 -2.57
CA ASP A 404 5.16 25.18 -3.03
C ASP A 404 5.15 25.81 -4.43
N LYS A 405 4.29 25.31 -5.32
CA LYS A 405 4.04 25.88 -6.65
C LYS A 405 3.36 27.26 -6.57
N ASN A 406 2.55 27.50 -5.54
CA ASN A 406 1.76 28.72 -5.33
C ASN A 406 1.85 29.20 -3.87
N PRO A 407 2.95 29.84 -3.43
CA PRO A 407 3.13 30.25 -2.02
C PRO A 407 2.15 31.33 -1.50
N GLY A 408 1.34 31.92 -2.38
CA GLY A 408 0.21 32.80 -2.05
C GLY A 408 -1.16 32.19 -2.36
N GLY A 409 -1.23 30.86 -2.55
CA GLY A 409 -2.43 30.11 -2.88
C GLY A 409 -3.44 30.04 -1.74
N TYR A 410 -4.60 29.43 -2.01
CA TYR A 410 -5.62 29.21 -0.99
C TYR A 410 -5.18 28.14 0.01
N CYS A 411 -5.29 28.44 1.31
CA CYS A 411 -5.09 27.49 2.38
C CYS A 411 -5.93 27.93 3.59
N HIS A 412 -6.76 27.03 4.15
CA HIS A 412 -7.45 27.25 5.42
C HIS A 412 -6.63 26.80 6.64
N VAL A 413 -5.61 25.95 6.43
CA VAL A 413 -4.73 25.42 7.47
C VAL A 413 -3.65 26.46 7.85
N ASN A 414 -3.37 26.61 9.15
CA ASN A 414 -2.23 27.40 9.59
C ASN A 414 -0.94 26.57 9.55
N LEU A 415 -0.24 26.59 8.42
CA LEU A 415 1.01 25.84 8.20
C LEU A 415 2.08 26.06 9.28
N ASN A 416 2.06 27.20 9.97
CA ASN A 416 3.01 27.52 11.05
C ASN A 416 2.76 26.73 12.35
N LEU A 417 1.69 25.92 12.41
CA LEU A 417 1.48 24.95 13.48
C LEU A 417 2.28 23.65 13.26
N ALA A 418 3.00 23.49 12.14
CA ALA A 418 3.93 22.37 11.90
C ALA A 418 5.28 22.62 12.57
N ASP A 419 5.75 23.88 12.56
CA ASP A 419 7.02 24.33 13.16
C ASP A 419 7.01 24.33 14.71
N LEU A 420 5.86 24.03 15.33
CA LEU A 420 5.67 24.01 16.78
C LEU A 420 5.60 22.55 17.27
N PRO A 421 6.33 22.15 18.32
CA PRO A 421 6.23 20.80 18.86
C PRO A 421 4.81 20.50 19.34
N LEU A 422 4.42 19.22 19.27
CA LEU A 422 3.23 18.71 19.95
C LEU A 422 3.45 18.73 21.46
N THR A 423 2.39 19.01 22.20
CA THR A 423 2.37 18.99 23.66
C THR A 423 2.07 17.59 24.20
N GLU A 424 2.47 17.32 25.44
CA GLU A 424 2.06 16.12 26.19
C GLU A 424 0.54 15.94 26.20
N ALA A 425 -0.24 17.04 26.21
CA ALA A 425 -1.69 17.01 26.18
C ALA A 425 -2.27 16.58 24.82
N GLU A 426 -1.65 16.98 23.70
CA GLU A 426 -1.99 16.53 22.35
C GLU A 426 -1.62 15.04 22.16
N LEU A 427 -0.48 14.60 22.72
CA LEU A 427 0.01 13.20 22.61
C LEU A 427 -0.58 12.21 23.62
N ALA A 428 -1.25 12.69 24.68
CA ALA A 428 -1.77 11.84 25.75
C ALA A 428 -2.88 10.88 25.29
N VAL A 429 -2.49 9.65 24.97
CA VAL A 429 -3.36 8.47 24.99
C VAL A 429 -3.11 7.74 26.31
N PRO A 430 -4.11 7.57 27.20
CA PRO A 430 -4.21 6.47 28.17
C PRO A 430 -3.31 5.24 27.91
N GLU A 431 -2.59 4.79 28.94
CA GLU A 431 -2.15 3.39 28.94
C GLU A 431 -3.37 2.48 29.06
N LEU A 432 -3.45 1.48 28.19
CA LEU A 432 -4.41 0.39 28.27
C LEU A 432 -4.19 -0.38 29.58
N LYS A 433 -5.09 -0.19 30.55
CA LYS A 433 -5.26 -1.15 31.63
C LYS A 433 -6.08 -2.33 31.12
N GLU A 434 -5.48 -3.51 31.13
CA GLU A 434 -6.12 -4.81 30.88
C GLU A 434 -7.46 -4.89 31.66
N SER A 435 -8.59 -5.07 30.97
CA SER A 435 -9.92 -5.10 31.59
C SER A 435 -10.22 -6.47 32.21
N ARG A 436 -9.48 -6.77 33.29
CA ARG A 436 -10.00 -7.64 34.35
C ARG A 436 -11.02 -6.86 35.16
N ALA A 437 -11.95 -7.56 35.80
CA ALA A 437 -13.15 -7.00 36.45
C ALA A 437 -12.85 -6.19 37.75
N GLU A 438 -12.01 -5.16 37.66
CA GLU A 438 -11.74 -4.16 38.71
C GLU A 438 -12.69 -2.94 38.64
N GLY A 439 -13.54 -2.87 37.61
CA GLY A 439 -14.54 -1.81 37.44
C GLY A 439 -15.66 -1.85 38.48
N GLU A 440 -16.33 -0.71 38.66
CA GLU A 440 -17.51 -0.63 39.54
C GLU A 440 -18.70 -1.30 38.85
N ARG A 441 -19.22 -2.41 39.40
CA ARG A 441 -20.41 -3.09 38.85
C ARG A 441 -21.63 -2.17 38.90
N VAL A 442 -22.32 -2.08 37.78
CA VAL A 442 -23.48 -1.21 37.54
C VAL A 442 -24.78 -2.02 37.69
N ASP A 443 -25.85 -1.33 38.07
CA ASP A 443 -27.19 -1.92 38.20
C ASP A 443 -27.73 -2.40 36.83
N PRO A 444 -28.00 -3.72 36.64
CA PRO A 444 -28.54 -4.25 35.38
C PRO A 444 -29.90 -3.67 34.99
N GLU A 445 -30.72 -3.16 35.93
CA GLU A 445 -32.04 -2.60 35.58
C GLU A 445 -31.96 -1.40 34.63
N LEU A 446 -30.81 -0.71 34.56
CA LEU A 446 -30.58 0.39 33.62
C LEU A 446 -30.59 -0.07 32.16
N PHE A 447 -30.14 -1.30 31.89
CA PHE A 447 -29.93 -1.85 30.54
C PHE A 447 -30.93 -2.96 30.19
N GLU A 448 -31.28 -3.80 31.15
CA GLU A 448 -32.17 -4.96 30.97
C GLU A 448 -33.66 -4.63 31.01
N ARG A 449 -34.03 -3.34 31.01
CA ARG A 449 -35.41 -2.83 31.08
C ARG A 449 -36.38 -3.42 30.04
N PHE A 450 -35.86 -3.91 28.91
CA PHE A 450 -36.63 -4.55 27.82
C PHE A 450 -36.27 -6.04 27.61
N ALA A 451 -35.39 -6.61 28.44
CA ALA A 451 -35.08 -8.04 28.42
C ALA A 451 -36.19 -8.84 29.13
N VAL A 452 -36.45 -10.05 28.64
CA VAL A 452 -37.42 -10.98 29.25
C VAL A 452 -36.74 -11.69 30.42
N GLU A 453 -37.49 -12.04 31.46
CA GLU A 453 -37.02 -12.92 32.52
C GLU A 453 -37.41 -14.36 32.19
N LEU A 454 -36.45 -15.18 31.78
CA LEU A 454 -36.65 -16.61 31.56
C LEU A 454 -36.50 -17.35 32.91
N GLY A 455 -37.42 -18.28 33.18
CA GLY A 455 -37.46 -19.04 34.43
C GLY A 455 -36.35 -20.09 34.56
N ASP A 456 -36.14 -20.60 35.79
CA ASP A 456 -35.19 -21.66 36.18
C ASP A 456 -33.93 -21.73 35.30
N LYS A 457 -33.03 -20.76 35.50
CA LYS A 457 -31.74 -20.68 34.79
C LYS A 457 -31.01 -22.02 34.87
N GLN A 458 -30.83 -22.64 33.71
CA GLN A 458 -29.92 -23.75 33.55
C GLN A 458 -28.52 -23.30 33.97
N ARG A 459 -27.82 -24.14 34.74
CA ARG A 459 -26.49 -23.81 35.26
C ARG A 459 -25.44 -24.08 34.18
N TYR A 460 -24.74 -23.03 33.78
CA TYR A 460 -23.53 -23.08 32.98
C TYR A 460 -22.35 -22.88 33.95
N ASP A 461 -21.33 -23.73 33.85
CA ASP A 461 -20.15 -23.69 34.73
C ASP A 461 -18.92 -23.35 33.90
N ARG A 462 -18.11 -22.38 34.37
CA ARG A 462 -16.84 -22.02 33.73
C ARG A 462 -15.86 -23.22 33.78
N PRO A 463 -15.21 -23.60 32.66
CA PRO A 463 -14.07 -24.53 32.65
C PRO A 463 -12.87 -23.99 33.45
N SER A 464 -11.85 -24.82 33.67
CA SER A 464 -10.64 -24.37 34.39
C SER A 464 -9.66 -23.63 33.48
N ASP A 465 -8.84 -22.75 34.05
CA ASP A 465 -7.74 -22.04 33.37
C ASP A 465 -6.78 -22.93 32.55
N GLU A 466 -6.73 -24.24 32.81
CA GLU A 466 -5.94 -25.21 32.04
C GLU A 466 -6.71 -25.74 30.81
N ASP A 467 -8.03 -25.94 30.93
CA ASP A 467 -8.91 -26.32 29.83
C ASP A 467 -9.08 -25.16 28.84
N LEU A 468 -9.28 -23.93 29.36
CA LEU A 468 -9.46 -22.72 28.55
C LEU A 468 -8.26 -22.41 27.64
N ARG A 469 -7.05 -22.84 28.01
CA ARG A 469 -5.84 -22.71 27.17
C ARG A 469 -5.64 -23.83 26.15
N GLN A 470 -6.49 -24.85 26.17
CA GLN A 470 -6.46 -25.98 25.23
C GLN A 470 -7.64 -25.92 24.25
N ASP A 471 -8.81 -25.47 24.72
CA ASP A 471 -10.06 -25.47 23.94
C ASP A 471 -10.32 -24.15 23.19
N LEU A 472 -9.76 -23.02 23.64
CA LEU A 472 -9.89 -21.71 22.97
C LEU A 472 -8.68 -21.40 22.08
N THR A 473 -8.91 -20.66 20.99
CA THR A 473 -7.82 -20.04 20.20
C THR A 473 -7.22 -18.82 20.91
N ASP A 474 -6.01 -18.42 20.51
CA ASP A 474 -5.29 -17.25 21.06
C ASP A 474 -6.09 -15.93 20.97
N LEU A 475 -7.04 -15.80 20.04
CA LEU A 475 -7.93 -14.64 19.98
C LEU A 475 -9.07 -14.76 21.00
N GLN A 476 -9.78 -15.90 20.99
CA GLN A 476 -10.91 -16.17 21.91
C GLN A 476 -10.47 -16.13 23.37
N TYR A 477 -9.27 -16.65 23.69
CA TYR A 477 -8.69 -16.55 25.02
C TYR A 477 -8.40 -15.08 25.41
N ARG A 478 -7.65 -14.32 24.58
CA ARG A 478 -7.31 -12.92 24.90
C ARG A 478 -8.53 -12.03 25.04
N VAL A 479 -9.54 -12.21 24.17
CA VAL A 479 -10.81 -11.49 24.24
C VAL A 479 -11.52 -11.82 25.55
N THR A 480 -11.86 -13.09 25.79
CA THR A 480 -12.71 -13.47 26.93
C THR A 480 -12.03 -13.37 28.29
N GLN A 481 -10.73 -13.66 28.39
CA GLN A 481 -10.01 -13.80 29.68
C GLN A 481 -9.19 -12.56 30.05
N ASP A 482 -8.58 -11.89 29.08
CA ASP A 482 -7.68 -10.75 29.30
C ASP A 482 -8.30 -9.39 28.88
N GLY A 483 -9.53 -9.40 28.33
CA GLY A 483 -10.29 -8.18 28.02
C GLY A 483 -9.91 -7.50 26.70
N ALA A 484 -9.30 -8.25 25.77
CA ALA A 484 -9.00 -7.74 24.43
C ALA A 484 -10.27 -7.55 23.59
N THR A 485 -10.16 -6.78 22.51
CA THR A 485 -11.18 -6.64 21.46
C THR A 485 -10.66 -7.27 20.16
N GLU A 486 -11.53 -7.87 19.36
CA GLU A 486 -11.20 -8.40 18.03
C GLU A 486 -11.23 -7.29 16.95
N ARG A 487 -10.59 -7.51 15.80
CA ARG A 487 -10.63 -6.55 14.69
C ARG A 487 -12.07 -6.29 14.21
N PRO A 488 -12.43 -5.05 13.85
CA PRO A 488 -13.71 -4.76 13.23
C PRO A 488 -13.76 -5.35 11.82
N PHE A 489 -14.94 -5.78 11.38
CA PHE A 489 -15.25 -6.36 10.07
C PHE A 489 -14.60 -7.73 9.78
N ASP A 490 -13.34 -7.95 10.14
CA ASP A 490 -12.66 -9.26 10.10
C ASP A 490 -13.05 -10.15 11.30
N ASN A 491 -14.34 -10.48 11.38
CA ASN A 491 -14.86 -11.42 12.37
C ASN A 491 -16.14 -12.14 11.92
N GLU A 492 -16.30 -13.37 12.41
CA GLU A 492 -17.29 -14.34 11.91
C GLU A 492 -18.74 -13.83 11.98
N PHE A 493 -19.09 -13.05 13.02
CA PHE A 493 -20.46 -12.69 13.30
C PHE A 493 -20.85 -11.24 12.99
N ASN A 494 -19.94 -10.36 12.53
CA ASN A 494 -20.31 -9.02 12.06
C ASN A 494 -21.45 -9.11 11.02
N ASP A 495 -21.20 -9.76 9.89
CA ASP A 495 -22.16 -9.87 8.78
C ASP A 495 -23.05 -11.12 8.79
N HIS A 496 -22.91 -11.97 9.81
CA HIS A 496 -23.83 -13.08 10.03
C HIS A 496 -25.27 -12.61 10.31
N ARG A 497 -26.26 -13.30 9.72
CA ARG A 497 -27.71 -12.99 9.80
C ARG A 497 -28.61 -14.24 9.92
N GLU A 498 -28.07 -15.44 10.13
CA GLU A 498 -28.90 -16.67 10.19
C GLU A 498 -29.75 -16.77 11.47
N LYS A 499 -30.83 -17.56 11.42
CA LYS A 499 -31.73 -17.78 12.57
C LYS A 499 -31.09 -18.71 13.58
N GLY A 500 -30.92 -18.25 14.82
CA GLY A 500 -30.37 -19.05 15.92
C GLY A 500 -30.11 -18.22 17.17
N ILE A 501 -29.27 -18.75 18.06
CA ILE A 501 -28.81 -18.05 19.26
C ILE A 501 -27.28 -17.91 19.26
N TYR A 502 -26.80 -16.94 20.02
CA TYR A 502 -25.38 -16.76 20.34
C TYR A 502 -25.17 -17.07 21.82
N VAL A 503 -24.30 -18.04 22.09
CA VAL A 503 -23.91 -18.45 23.44
C VAL A 503 -22.49 -17.96 23.76
N ASP A 504 -22.17 -17.76 25.04
CA ASP A 504 -20.80 -17.58 25.52
C ASP A 504 -19.94 -18.78 25.07
N ILE A 505 -18.83 -18.50 24.41
CA ILE A 505 -17.92 -19.56 23.91
C ILE A 505 -17.27 -20.35 25.06
N VAL A 506 -17.17 -19.77 26.26
CA VAL A 506 -16.50 -20.36 27.42
C VAL A 506 -17.38 -21.36 28.17
N SER A 507 -18.65 -21.03 28.44
CA SER A 507 -19.56 -21.85 29.26
C SER A 507 -20.78 -22.40 28.51
N GLY A 508 -21.06 -21.93 27.29
CA GLY A 508 -22.30 -22.22 26.58
C GLY A 508 -23.53 -21.49 27.11
N GLU A 509 -23.39 -20.51 28.01
CA GLU A 509 -24.50 -19.68 28.49
C GLU A 509 -25.14 -18.89 27.33
N PRO A 510 -26.46 -18.98 27.08
CA PRO A 510 -27.13 -18.20 26.07
C PRO A 510 -27.13 -16.70 26.38
N LEU A 511 -26.56 -15.90 25.48
CA LEU A 511 -26.41 -14.45 25.65
C LEU A 511 -27.37 -13.64 24.77
N PHE A 512 -27.50 -13.98 23.48
CA PHE A 512 -28.27 -13.19 22.52
C PHE A 512 -29.09 -14.04 21.54
N SER A 513 -30.17 -13.47 21.02
CA SER A 513 -30.97 -14.04 19.92
C SER A 513 -30.63 -13.37 18.59
N SER A 514 -30.68 -14.13 17.48
CA SER A 514 -30.57 -13.55 16.13
C SER A 514 -31.68 -12.56 15.80
N THR A 515 -32.84 -12.63 16.49
CA THR A 515 -33.97 -11.70 16.30
C THR A 515 -33.71 -10.30 16.84
N ASP A 516 -32.79 -10.17 17.79
CA ASP A 516 -32.43 -8.91 18.44
C ASP A 516 -31.10 -8.33 17.93
N LYS A 517 -30.43 -9.06 17.01
CA LYS A 517 -29.24 -8.64 16.26
C LYS A 517 -29.62 -7.66 15.16
N PHE A 518 -28.82 -6.62 14.97
CA PHE A 518 -28.99 -5.66 13.89
C PHE A 518 -27.64 -5.28 13.26
N ASP A 519 -27.71 -4.60 12.11
CA ASP A 519 -26.54 -4.04 11.45
C ASP A 519 -26.27 -2.63 11.98
N SER A 520 -25.11 -2.44 12.60
CA SER A 520 -24.70 -1.14 13.14
C SER A 520 -23.63 -0.44 12.30
N GLY A 521 -23.10 -1.08 11.25
CA GLY A 521 -21.94 -0.59 10.50
C GLY A 521 -20.66 -0.37 11.32
N CYS A 522 -20.59 -0.85 12.57
CA CYS A 522 -19.46 -0.61 13.47
C CYS A 522 -18.37 -1.70 13.41
N GLY A 523 -18.58 -2.76 12.62
CA GLY A 523 -17.62 -3.86 12.45
C GLY A 523 -17.72 -5.00 13.46
N TRP A 524 -18.68 -4.99 14.38
CA TRP A 524 -18.87 -6.07 15.37
C TRP A 524 -20.35 -6.48 15.47
N PRO A 525 -20.66 -7.76 15.77
CA PRO A 525 -22.03 -8.22 15.97
C PRO A 525 -22.74 -7.37 17.05
N SER A 526 -23.77 -6.65 16.60
CA SER A 526 -24.50 -5.68 17.41
C SER A 526 -25.90 -6.18 17.75
N PHE A 527 -26.26 -6.16 19.04
CA PHE A 527 -27.55 -6.62 19.55
C PHE A 527 -28.27 -5.51 20.33
N SER A 528 -29.60 -5.56 20.39
CA SER A 528 -30.42 -4.54 21.08
C SER A 528 -30.67 -4.83 22.57
N LYS A 529 -30.58 -6.09 22.99
CA LYS A 529 -30.76 -6.57 24.38
C LYS A 529 -30.22 -8.01 24.53
N PRO A 530 -29.91 -8.49 25.75
CA PRO A 530 -29.65 -9.91 26.00
C PRO A 530 -30.93 -10.76 25.88
N ILE A 531 -30.73 -12.06 25.69
CA ILE A 531 -31.80 -13.07 25.54
C ILE A 531 -32.64 -13.26 26.81
N SER A 532 -32.04 -13.01 27.99
CA SER A 532 -32.70 -13.04 29.29
C SER A 532 -32.02 -12.10 30.28
N LYS A 533 -32.77 -11.64 31.28
CA LYS A 533 -32.24 -10.89 32.42
C LYS A 533 -31.17 -11.63 33.22
N GLY A 534 -30.16 -10.91 33.67
CA GLY A 534 -29.03 -11.36 34.49
C GLY A 534 -28.17 -12.45 33.85
N MET A 535 -28.07 -12.49 32.52
CA MET A 535 -27.06 -13.29 31.81
C MET A 535 -25.82 -12.45 31.45
N ILE A 536 -25.92 -11.13 31.60
CA ILE A 536 -24.83 -10.19 31.40
C ILE A 536 -24.64 -9.37 32.68
N ASP A 537 -23.37 -9.19 33.03
CA ASP A 537 -22.95 -8.27 34.07
C ASP A 537 -22.26 -7.05 33.50
N TYR A 538 -22.57 -5.90 34.12
CA TYR A 538 -22.27 -4.57 33.62
C TYR A 538 -21.26 -3.89 34.54
N TYR A 539 -20.18 -3.35 33.99
CA TYR A 539 -19.11 -2.71 34.77
C TYR A 539 -18.78 -1.33 34.19
N LYS A 540 -18.49 -0.35 35.05
CA LYS A 540 -17.93 0.93 34.61
C LYS A 540 -16.53 0.69 34.07
N ASP A 541 -16.38 0.88 32.77
CA ASP A 541 -15.11 0.84 32.09
C ASP A 541 -14.58 2.27 31.89
N HIS A 542 -13.40 2.49 32.48
CA HIS A 542 -12.63 3.73 32.40
C HIS A 542 -11.29 3.53 31.67
N SER A 543 -11.07 2.36 31.05
CA SER A 543 -10.00 2.20 30.08
C SER A 543 -10.14 3.24 28.96
N LEU A 544 -9.02 3.60 28.34
CA LEU A 544 -9.01 4.55 27.21
C LEU A 544 -9.55 5.96 27.56
N TYR A 545 -9.72 6.23 28.86
CA TYR A 545 -10.36 7.43 29.45
C TYR A 545 -11.75 7.73 28.87
N ARG A 546 -12.44 6.68 28.40
CA ARG A 546 -13.85 6.71 28.02
C ARG A 546 -14.70 6.53 29.30
N GLU A 547 -15.99 6.85 29.25
CA GLU A 547 -16.96 6.31 30.22
C GLU A 547 -17.82 5.30 29.47
N ARG A 548 -17.35 4.04 29.41
CA ARG A 548 -18.08 2.93 28.80
C ARG A 548 -18.72 2.06 29.87
N ILE A 549 -19.65 1.23 29.42
CA ILE A 549 -20.16 0.11 30.21
C ILE A 549 -19.65 -1.17 29.54
N GLU A 550 -18.70 -1.83 30.18
CA GLU A 550 -18.27 -3.17 29.80
C GLU A 550 -19.41 -4.16 30.07
N VAL A 551 -19.57 -5.14 29.19
CA VAL A 551 -20.47 -6.28 29.36
C VAL A 551 -19.68 -7.60 29.42
N ARG A 552 -19.96 -8.40 30.45
CA ARG A 552 -19.33 -9.71 30.71
C ARG A 552 -20.43 -10.78 30.90
N SER A 553 -20.17 -12.05 30.56
CA SER A 553 -21.15 -13.14 30.78
C SER A 553 -21.29 -13.46 32.27
N SER A 554 -22.50 -13.57 32.80
CA SER A 554 -22.71 -13.77 34.26
C SER A 554 -22.25 -15.14 34.80
N SER A 555 -22.27 -16.21 34.00
CA SER A 555 -21.81 -17.54 34.46
C SER A 555 -20.30 -17.76 34.33
N ALA A 556 -19.65 -17.21 33.31
CA ALA A 556 -18.22 -17.43 33.05
C ALA A 556 -17.28 -16.28 33.44
N ASP A 557 -17.78 -15.06 33.61
CA ASP A 557 -16.97 -13.82 33.67
C ASP A 557 -16.10 -13.59 32.40
N SER A 558 -16.52 -14.13 31.26
CA SER A 558 -15.98 -13.81 29.93
C SER A 558 -16.22 -12.33 29.61
N HIS A 559 -15.18 -11.57 29.25
CA HIS A 559 -15.37 -10.27 28.59
C HIS A 559 -16.06 -10.48 27.24
N LEU A 560 -17.16 -9.76 27.01
CA LEU A 560 -17.94 -9.85 25.76
C LEU A 560 -17.74 -8.62 24.88
N GLY A 561 -17.64 -7.43 25.48
CA GLY A 561 -17.55 -6.15 24.77
C GLY A 561 -18.14 -5.01 25.58
N HIS A 562 -18.90 -4.11 24.94
CA HIS A 562 -19.46 -2.92 25.57
C HIS A 562 -20.92 -2.65 25.18
N VAL A 563 -21.68 -1.96 26.03
CA VAL A 563 -23.04 -1.46 25.73
C VAL A 563 -23.10 0.07 25.65
N PHE A 564 -23.80 0.58 24.63
CA PHE A 564 -23.96 1.99 24.29
C PHE A 564 -25.45 2.38 24.16
N ASP A 565 -25.78 3.67 24.24
CA ASP A 565 -27.13 4.23 24.10
C ASP A 565 -27.43 4.82 22.70
N ASP A 566 -26.62 4.46 21.71
CA ASP A 566 -26.72 4.89 20.31
C ASP A 566 -27.58 3.98 19.42
N GLY A 567 -28.11 2.88 19.97
CA GLY A 567 -28.83 1.86 19.21
C GLY A 567 -30.23 2.25 18.71
N PRO A 568 -30.87 1.40 17.88
CA PRO A 568 -32.20 1.64 17.31
C PRO A 568 -33.25 1.91 18.38
N LYS A 569 -33.91 3.07 18.30
CA LYS A 569 -34.82 3.57 19.35
C LYS A 569 -36.10 2.74 19.45
N GLU A 570 -36.53 2.18 18.32
CA GLU A 570 -37.61 1.23 18.17
C GLU A 570 -37.33 -0.14 18.81
N LEU A 571 -36.05 -0.52 18.98
CA LEU A 571 -35.63 -1.73 19.69
C LEU A 571 -35.27 -1.47 21.16
N GLY A 572 -35.42 -0.23 21.64
CA GLY A 572 -35.16 0.16 23.02
C GLY A 572 -33.98 1.12 23.22
N GLY A 573 -33.27 1.48 22.15
CA GLY A 573 -32.22 2.51 22.18
C GLY A 573 -30.90 2.08 22.81
N LEU A 574 -30.57 0.78 22.78
CA LEU A 574 -29.29 0.25 23.25
C LEU A 574 -28.59 -0.53 22.14
N ARG A 575 -27.26 -0.53 22.17
CA ARG A 575 -26.40 -1.34 21.31
C ARG A 575 -25.37 -2.08 22.16
N TYR A 576 -25.52 -3.39 22.22
CA TYR A 576 -24.53 -4.32 22.76
C TYR A 576 -23.57 -4.65 21.61
N CYS A 577 -22.35 -4.10 21.68
CA CYS A 577 -21.28 -4.28 20.72
C CYS A 577 -20.35 -5.38 21.24
N ILE A 578 -20.39 -6.55 20.62
CA ILE A 578 -19.85 -7.80 21.17
C ILE A 578 -18.75 -8.35 20.26
N ASN A 579 -17.75 -9.00 20.83
CA ASN A 579 -16.74 -9.74 20.06
C ASN A 579 -17.30 -11.11 19.62
N SER A 580 -17.21 -11.44 18.34
CA SER A 580 -17.49 -12.77 17.79
C SER A 580 -16.64 -13.85 18.46
N ALA A 581 -15.38 -13.55 18.79
CA ALA A 581 -14.47 -14.42 19.52
C ALA A 581 -14.85 -14.65 21.00
N ALA A 582 -15.89 -13.98 21.51
CA ALA A 582 -16.53 -14.31 22.80
C ALA A 582 -17.80 -15.17 22.64
N LEU A 583 -18.22 -15.45 21.39
CA LEU A 583 -19.47 -16.10 21.07
C LEU A 583 -19.27 -17.43 20.32
N ARG A 584 -20.26 -18.31 20.44
CA ARG A 584 -20.52 -19.39 19.48
C ARG A 584 -21.95 -19.27 18.99
N PHE A 585 -22.15 -19.32 17.69
CA PHE A 585 -23.50 -19.40 17.10
C PHE A 585 -24.04 -20.83 17.13
N ILE A 586 -25.36 -20.98 17.28
CA ILE A 586 -26.08 -22.25 17.19
C ILE A 586 -27.32 -22.02 16.31
N ALA A 587 -27.39 -22.72 15.17
CA ALA A 587 -28.49 -22.57 14.23
C ALA A 587 -29.81 -23.09 14.82
N LEU A 588 -30.94 -22.50 14.41
CA LEU A 588 -32.29 -22.87 14.88
C LEU A 588 -32.60 -24.37 14.71
N GLU A 589 -32.08 -25.00 13.66
CA GLU A 589 -32.23 -26.43 13.39
C GLU A 589 -31.32 -27.35 14.24
N GLU A 590 -30.32 -26.79 14.92
CA GLU A 590 -29.39 -27.49 15.82
C GLU A 590 -29.75 -27.27 17.31
N MET A 591 -30.47 -26.19 17.64
CA MET A 591 -30.84 -25.81 19.01
C MET A 591 -31.47 -26.95 19.83
N GLU A 592 -32.40 -27.75 19.28
CA GLU A 592 -32.98 -28.88 20.03
C GLU A 592 -31.95 -30.00 20.29
N ALA A 593 -31.08 -30.29 19.31
CA ALA A 593 -30.07 -31.34 19.41
C ALA A 593 -28.94 -30.98 20.40
N GLU A 594 -28.58 -29.70 20.48
CA GLU A 594 -27.63 -29.17 21.47
C GLU A 594 -28.24 -28.90 22.86
N GLY A 595 -29.55 -29.07 23.03
CA GLY A 595 -30.24 -28.90 24.33
C GLY A 595 -30.80 -27.50 24.60
N TYR A 596 -30.61 -26.55 23.68
CA TYR A 596 -31.18 -25.19 23.72
C TYR A 596 -32.61 -25.10 23.16
N GLY A 597 -33.27 -26.25 22.89
CA GLY A 597 -34.62 -26.31 22.35
C GLY A 597 -35.67 -25.50 23.15
N TYR A 598 -35.43 -25.30 24.45
CA TYR A 598 -36.27 -24.45 25.31
C TYR A 598 -36.27 -22.95 24.95
N LEU A 599 -35.35 -22.50 24.07
CA LEU A 599 -35.21 -21.12 23.61
C LEU A 599 -35.72 -20.87 22.18
N MET A 600 -36.10 -21.91 21.42
CA MET A 600 -36.45 -21.77 19.99
C MET A 600 -37.56 -20.75 19.72
N PHE A 601 -38.52 -20.62 20.66
CA PHE A 601 -39.62 -19.65 20.59
C PHE A 601 -39.19 -18.16 20.57
N LEU A 602 -37.92 -17.86 20.84
CA LEU A 602 -37.33 -16.52 20.74
C LEU A 602 -36.76 -16.21 19.34
N VAL A 603 -36.72 -17.23 18.48
CA VAL A 603 -36.02 -17.23 17.18
C VAL A 603 -36.97 -17.55 16.00
N GLU A 604 -38.04 -18.32 16.23
CA GLU A 604 -39.02 -18.81 15.23
C GLU A 604 -39.75 -17.73 14.40
#